data_AF-A0A0Q5F8Z9-F1
#
_entry.id   AF-A0A0Q5F8Z9-F1
#
_cell.length_a   1.000
_cell.length_b   1.000
_cell.length_c   1.000
_cell.angle_alpha   90.00
_cell.angle_beta   90.00
_cell.angle_gamma   90.00
#
_symmetry.space_group_name_H-M   'P 1'
#
loop_
_entity.id
_entity.type
_entity.pdbx_description
1 polymer ?
#
loop_
_entity_poly.entity_id
_entity_poly.type
_entity_poly.pdbx_seq_one_letter_code
_entity_poly.pdbx_strand_id
1 'polypeptide(L)'
;MFKARLAADPLDHEARLGLVTWYRGVGHGDQAGRYAIAVDGLATQDEIRQYSSLLRGLGADDERMRELSRLPEDPAVEARVSEMLTSVLAPTPTRFADIVDNITAIVWVICGISVVITLITTFVATLRGEPSAPEIASTWAAITLLSAAVAAGLGAIGLAAGRSPIAAAVFAVVCALAAWGALALLPLA
;
A
#
# COMPACT_ATOMS: atom_id res chain seq x y z
N MET A 1 -22.11 2.40 34.81
CA MET A 1 -23.52 2.05 34.57
C MET A 1 -23.75 1.52 33.14
N PHE A 2 -23.35 2.23 32.08
CA PHE A 2 -23.57 1.78 30.68
C PHE A 2 -22.91 0.46 30.29
N LYS A 3 -21.66 0.18 30.72
CA LYS A 3 -20.99 -1.10 30.42
C LYS A 3 -21.71 -2.31 31.00
N ALA A 4 -22.31 -2.18 32.19
CA ALA A 4 -23.08 -3.25 32.81
C ALA A 4 -24.41 -3.48 32.08
N ARG A 5 -25.08 -2.39 31.66
CA ARG A 5 -26.26 -2.47 30.78
C ARG A 5 -25.94 -3.19 29.47
N LEU A 6 -24.84 -2.82 28.80
CA LEU A 6 -24.40 -3.48 27.57
C LEU A 6 -23.93 -4.93 27.73
N ALA A 7 -23.49 -5.30 28.93
CA ALA A 7 -23.17 -6.68 29.23
C ALA A 7 -24.44 -7.53 29.39
N ALA A 8 -25.53 -6.94 29.90
CA ALA A 8 -26.82 -7.60 30.02
C ALA A 8 -27.62 -7.59 28.71
N ASP A 9 -27.54 -6.49 27.96
CA ASP A 9 -28.21 -6.29 26.67
C ASP A 9 -27.26 -5.61 25.67
N PRO A 10 -26.59 -6.39 24.80
CA PRO A 10 -25.73 -5.87 23.74
C PRO A 10 -26.43 -4.93 22.75
N LEU A 11 -27.77 -4.97 22.66
CA LEU A 11 -28.56 -4.12 21.77
C LEU A 11 -29.06 -2.83 22.44
N ASP A 12 -28.71 -2.57 23.71
CA ASP A 12 -29.10 -1.36 24.43
C ASP A 12 -28.54 -0.10 23.77
N HIS A 13 -29.34 0.48 22.87
CA HIS A 13 -28.98 1.62 22.03
C HIS A 13 -28.64 2.86 22.85
N GLU A 14 -29.39 3.11 23.94
CA GLU A 14 -29.15 4.24 24.83
C GLU A 14 -27.80 4.09 25.55
N ALA A 15 -27.48 2.88 26.03
CA ALA A 15 -26.19 2.62 26.66
C ALA A 15 -25.02 2.75 25.67
N ARG A 16 -25.19 2.32 24.41
CA ARG A 16 -24.18 2.53 23.35
C ARG A 16 -23.97 4.01 23.06
N LEU A 17 -25.04 4.77 22.82
CA LEU A 17 -24.96 6.21 22.59
C LEU A 17 -24.30 6.94 23.77
N GLY A 18 -24.65 6.57 25.01
CA GLY A 18 -24.04 7.13 26.21
C GLY A 18 -22.54 6.88 26.28
N LEU A 19 -22.09 5.65 25.97
CA LEU A 19 -20.65 5.35 25.91
C LEU A 19 -19.95 6.08 24.78
N VAL A 20 -20.52 6.09 23.58
CA VAL A 20 -19.93 6.75 22.40
C VAL A 20 -19.77 8.25 22.68
N THR A 21 -20.82 8.92 23.15
CA THR A 21 -20.78 10.35 23.52
C THR A 21 -19.75 10.62 24.61
N TRP A 22 -19.69 9.78 25.65
CA TRP A 22 -18.71 9.95 26.72
C TRP A 22 -17.28 9.81 26.20
N TYR A 23 -16.98 8.75 25.44
CA TYR A 23 -15.65 8.50 24.88
C TYR A 23 -15.21 9.57 23.87
N ARG A 24 -16.13 10.08 23.05
CA ARG A 24 -15.89 11.27 22.20
C ARG A 24 -15.52 12.49 23.04
N GLY A 25 -16.28 12.75 24.11
CA GLY A 25 -16.07 13.90 25.00
C GLY A 25 -14.72 13.90 25.71
N VAL A 26 -14.12 12.73 25.93
CA VAL A 26 -12.77 12.59 26.52
C VAL A 26 -11.66 12.32 25.50
N GLY A 27 -11.96 12.36 24.19
CA GLY A 27 -10.96 12.24 23.12
C GLY A 27 -10.49 10.81 22.82
N HIS A 28 -11.22 9.77 23.25
CA HIS A 28 -10.88 8.37 22.99
C HIS A 28 -11.67 7.82 21.80
N GLY A 29 -11.25 8.19 20.59
CA GLY A 29 -11.93 7.81 19.35
C GLY A 29 -11.92 6.31 19.06
N ASP A 30 -10.89 5.58 19.48
CA ASP A 30 -10.81 4.11 19.39
C ASP A 30 -11.91 3.43 20.22
N GLN A 31 -12.15 3.91 21.44
CA GLN A 31 -13.21 3.39 22.30
C GLN A 31 -14.59 3.84 21.82
N ALA A 32 -14.72 5.06 21.30
CA ALA A 32 -15.97 5.50 20.67
C ALA A 32 -16.31 4.59 19.47
N GLY A 33 -15.35 4.33 18.58
CA GLY A 33 -15.50 3.42 17.44
C GLY A 33 -15.92 2.01 17.84
N ARG A 34 -15.29 1.45 18.88
CA ARG A 34 -15.61 0.13 19.46
C ARG A 34 -17.11 -0.04 19.79
N TYR A 35 -17.74 0.95 20.42
CA TYR A 35 -19.15 0.85 20.79
C TYR A 35 -20.09 1.31 19.67
N ALA A 36 -19.62 2.23 18.81
CA ALA A 36 -20.40 2.79 17.71
C ALA A 36 -20.58 1.82 16.54
N ILE A 37 -19.64 0.90 16.28
CA ILE A 37 -19.67 0.01 15.11
C ILE A 37 -20.90 -0.91 15.06
N ALA A 38 -21.51 -1.20 16.22
CA ALA A 38 -22.72 -1.99 16.31
C ALA A 38 -24.00 -1.22 15.94
N VAL A 39 -23.94 0.10 15.79
CA VAL A 39 -25.08 0.98 15.52
C VAL A 39 -24.92 1.60 14.15
N ASP A 40 -25.94 1.46 13.32
CA ASP A 40 -25.90 1.97 11.95
C ASP A 40 -25.71 3.49 11.92
N GLY A 41 -24.80 3.97 11.07
CA GLY A 41 -24.51 5.38 10.89
C GLY A 41 -23.89 6.12 12.10
N LEU A 42 -23.66 5.45 13.23
CA LEU A 42 -23.16 6.11 14.44
C LEU A 42 -21.65 6.32 14.43
N ALA A 43 -20.89 5.36 13.90
CA ALA A 43 -19.44 5.40 13.87
C ALA A 43 -18.93 6.31 12.73
N THR A 44 -18.00 7.21 13.05
CA THR A 44 -17.30 8.00 12.03
C THR A 44 -16.14 7.22 11.43
N GLN A 45 -15.73 7.59 10.21
CA GLN A 45 -14.59 6.95 9.53
C GLN A 45 -13.29 7.02 10.35
N ASP A 46 -13.04 8.13 11.04
CA ASP A 46 -11.84 8.30 11.87
C ASP A 46 -11.87 7.39 13.11
N GLU A 47 -13.03 7.23 13.75
CA GLU A 47 -13.20 6.31 14.89
C GLU A 47 -13.03 4.85 14.48
N ILE A 48 -13.56 4.47 13.31
CA ILE A 48 -13.39 3.13 12.75
C ILE A 48 -11.91 2.86 12.47
N ARG A 49 -11.19 3.82 11.88
CA ARG A 49 -9.73 3.70 11.66
C ARG A 49 -8.97 3.56 12.97
N GLN A 50 -9.25 4.39 13.98
CA GLN A 50 -8.60 4.30 15.29
C GLN A 50 -8.87 2.96 15.97
N TYR A 51 -10.12 2.49 15.97
CA TYR A 51 -10.48 1.20 16.54
C TYR A 51 -9.83 0.03 15.79
N SER A 52 -9.80 0.07 14.46
CA SER A 52 -9.12 -0.95 13.65
C SER A 52 -7.61 -1.01 13.94
N SER A 53 -6.97 0.14 14.15
CA SER A 53 -5.56 0.23 14.52
C SER A 53 -5.30 -0.41 15.88
N LEU A 54 -6.18 -0.16 16.87
CA LEU A 54 -6.15 -0.82 18.16
C LEU A 54 -6.27 -2.35 18.02
N LEU A 55 -7.24 -2.83 17.23
CA LEU A 55 -7.45 -4.27 17.01
C LEU A 55 -6.22 -4.95 16.40
N ARG A 56 -5.60 -4.33 15.39
CA ARG A 56 -4.34 -4.84 14.79
C ARG A 56 -3.21 -4.87 15.80
N GLY A 57 -3.07 -3.83 16.63
CA GLY A 57 -2.05 -3.76 17.68
C GLY A 57 -2.20 -4.86 18.74
N LEU A 58 -3.44 -5.28 19.00
CA LEU A 58 -3.75 -6.39 19.91
C LEU A 58 -3.64 -7.78 19.27
N GLY A 59 -3.45 -7.86 17.94
CA GLY A 59 -3.55 -9.13 17.21
C GLY A 59 -4.93 -9.78 17.36
N ALA A 60 -5.98 -8.98 17.51
CA ALA A 60 -7.34 -9.47 17.70
C ALA A 60 -7.87 -10.12 16.41
N ASP A 61 -8.38 -11.34 16.53
CA ASP A 61 -9.18 -12.01 15.51
C ASP A 61 -10.65 -11.56 15.59
N ASP A 62 -11.50 -12.13 14.71
CA ASP A 62 -12.91 -11.78 14.63
C ASP A 62 -13.67 -12.07 15.94
N GLU A 63 -13.33 -13.18 16.61
CA GLU A 63 -13.92 -13.56 17.89
C GLU A 63 -13.56 -12.55 18.98
N ARG A 64 -12.27 -12.19 19.09
CA ARG A 64 -11.80 -11.21 20.08
C ARG A 64 -12.36 -9.82 19.80
N MET A 65 -12.48 -9.44 18.54
CA MET A 65 -13.09 -8.18 18.11
C MET A 65 -14.57 -8.12 18.50
N ARG A 66 -15.33 -9.20 18.31
CA ARG A 66 -16.72 -9.34 18.77
C ARG A 66 -16.84 -9.22 20.28
N GLU A 67 -15.99 -9.93 21.02
CA GLU A 67 -15.98 -9.88 22.49
C GLU A 67 -15.68 -8.46 23.00
N LEU A 68 -14.67 -7.80 22.41
CA LEU A 68 -14.32 -6.44 22.75
C LEU A 68 -15.49 -5.50 22.45
N SER A 69 -16.03 -5.51 21.24
CA SER A 69 -17.12 -4.60 20.85
C SER A 69 -18.49 -4.94 21.47
N ARG A 70 -18.59 -6.07 22.18
CA ARG A 70 -19.85 -6.63 22.68
C ARG A 70 -20.88 -6.69 21.56
N LEU A 71 -20.49 -7.21 20.39
CA LEU A 71 -21.38 -7.23 19.24
C LEU A 71 -22.57 -8.17 19.50
N PRO A 72 -23.80 -7.77 19.13
CA PRO A 72 -24.94 -8.68 19.16
C PRO A 72 -24.74 -9.81 18.14
N GLU A 73 -25.31 -10.98 18.42
CA GLU A 73 -25.39 -12.12 17.49
C GLU A 73 -26.49 -11.90 16.44
N ASP A 74 -26.45 -10.75 15.78
CA ASP A 74 -27.35 -10.39 14.69
C ASP A 74 -26.60 -10.51 13.35
N PRO A 75 -27.06 -11.37 12.41
CA PRO A 75 -26.45 -11.52 11.09
C PRO A 75 -26.33 -10.20 10.31
N ALA A 76 -27.25 -9.26 10.50
CA ALA A 76 -27.20 -7.95 9.84
C ALA A 76 -26.06 -7.08 10.37
N VAL A 77 -25.81 -7.14 11.69
CA VAL A 77 -24.68 -6.44 12.33
C VAL A 77 -23.37 -7.09 11.92
N GLU A 78 -23.32 -8.41 11.83
CA GLU A 78 -22.15 -9.14 11.34
C GLU A 78 -21.78 -8.75 9.92
N ALA A 79 -22.73 -8.77 8.98
CA ALA A 79 -22.48 -8.41 7.59
C ALA A 79 -21.92 -6.99 7.49
N ARG A 80 -22.50 -6.04 8.22
CA ARG A 80 -22.05 -4.64 8.24
C ARG A 80 -20.67 -4.48 8.87
N VAL A 81 -20.41 -5.11 10.01
CA VAL A 81 -19.10 -5.07 10.67
C VAL A 81 -18.04 -5.71 9.79
N SER A 82 -18.36 -6.84 9.15
CA SER A 82 -17.47 -7.52 8.21
C SER A 82 -17.16 -6.65 7.00
N GLU A 83 -18.15 -5.97 6.41
CA GLU A 83 -17.95 -5.03 5.30
C GLU A 83 -17.09 -3.83 5.73
N MET A 84 -17.41 -3.20 6.86
CA MET A 84 -16.67 -2.07 7.41
C MET A 84 -15.22 -2.46 7.71
N LEU A 85 -15.01 -3.58 8.39
CA LEU A 85 -13.68 -4.09 8.68
C LEU A 85 -12.97 -4.53 7.42
N THR A 86 -13.63 -5.11 6.42
CA THR A 86 -12.99 -5.43 5.14
C THR A 86 -12.52 -4.15 4.45
N SER A 87 -13.33 -3.08 4.46
CA SER A 87 -12.94 -1.79 3.86
C SER A 87 -11.80 -1.09 4.62
N VAL A 88 -11.69 -1.30 5.93
CA VAL A 88 -10.72 -0.60 6.79
C VAL A 88 -9.46 -1.43 7.02
N LEU A 89 -9.60 -2.75 7.15
CA LEU A 89 -8.55 -3.77 7.24
C LEU A 89 -8.01 -4.18 5.88
N ALA A 90 -8.70 -3.88 4.78
CA ALA A 90 -8.05 -3.77 3.49
C ALA A 90 -6.77 -2.98 3.74
N PRO A 91 -5.59 -3.54 3.40
CA PRO A 91 -4.32 -2.89 3.69
C PRO A 91 -4.44 -1.51 3.08
N THR A 92 -4.61 -0.51 3.93
CA THR A 92 -4.61 0.87 3.51
C THR A 92 -3.21 1.00 2.93
N PRO A 93 -3.05 1.17 1.61
CA PRO A 93 -1.72 1.32 1.07
C PRO A 93 -1.12 2.44 1.89
N THR A 94 -0.01 2.12 2.57
CA THR A 94 0.62 3.14 3.39
C THR A 94 0.92 4.28 2.43
N ARG A 95 0.79 5.54 2.86
CA ARG A 95 1.15 6.69 2.01
C ARG A 95 2.52 6.49 1.37
N PHE A 96 3.42 5.75 2.03
CA PHE A 96 4.69 5.28 1.49
C PHE A 96 4.55 4.29 0.31
N ALA A 97 3.75 3.24 0.42
CA ALA A 97 3.48 2.32 -0.69
C ALA A 97 2.88 3.05 -1.91
N ASP A 98 1.92 3.95 -1.72
CA ASP A 98 1.36 4.76 -2.81
C ASP A 98 2.42 5.67 -3.46
N ILE A 99 3.30 6.27 -2.65
CA ILE A 99 4.42 7.08 -3.15
C ILE A 99 5.39 6.20 -3.94
N VAL A 100 5.75 5.02 -3.43
CA VAL A 100 6.67 4.09 -4.11
C VAL A 100 6.07 3.59 -5.41
N ASP A 101 4.79 3.24 -5.45
CA ASP A 101 4.09 2.79 -6.66
C ASP A 101 4.02 3.89 -7.71
N ASN A 102 3.66 5.12 -7.31
CA ASN A 102 3.64 6.27 -8.21
C ASN A 102 5.04 6.61 -8.75
N ILE A 103 6.07 6.62 -7.90
CA ILE A 103 7.46 6.86 -8.33
C ILE A 103 7.89 5.74 -9.29
N THR A 104 7.60 4.47 -8.96
CA THR A 104 7.94 3.33 -9.80
C THR A 104 7.29 3.44 -11.18
N ALA A 105 6.02 3.83 -11.25
CA ALA A 105 5.32 4.07 -12.51
C ALA A 105 5.98 5.20 -13.32
N ILE A 106 6.33 6.33 -12.70
CA ILE A 106 7.04 7.44 -13.36
C ILE A 106 8.39 6.98 -13.91
N VAL A 107 9.17 6.23 -13.13
CA VAL A 107 10.48 5.73 -13.56
C VAL A 107 10.35 4.74 -14.73
N TRP A 108 9.31 3.89 -14.76
CA TRP A 108 9.03 3.02 -15.91
C TRP A 108 8.67 3.81 -17.17
N VAL A 109 7.90 4.90 -17.03
CA VAL A 109 7.60 5.80 -18.16
C VAL A 109 8.88 6.45 -18.69
N ILE A 110 9.73 6.96 -17.80
CA ILE A 110 11.03 7.55 -18.17
C ILE A 110 11.92 6.51 -18.88
N CYS A 111 11.95 5.28 -18.37
CA CYS A 111 12.68 4.17 -18.99
C CYS A 111 12.12 3.83 -20.39
N GLY A 112 10.80 3.82 -20.57
CA GLY A 112 10.18 3.61 -21.88
C GLY A 112 10.56 4.72 -22.87
N ILE A 113 10.53 5.98 -22.43
CA ILE A 113 10.93 7.14 -23.25
C ILE A 113 12.43 7.05 -23.62
N SER A 114 13.31 6.67 -22.69
CA SER A 114 14.74 6.56 -22.98
C SER A 114 15.05 5.45 -23.99
N VAL A 115 14.33 4.32 -23.96
CA VAL A 115 14.42 3.27 -25.00
C VAL A 115 14.07 3.85 -26.38
N VAL A 116 12.97 4.60 -26.47
CA VAL A 116 12.52 5.19 -27.75
C VAL A 116 13.55 6.21 -28.26
N ILE A 117 14.06 7.08 -27.40
CA ILE A 117 15.12 8.04 -27.77
C ILE A 117 16.35 7.30 -28.27
N THR A 118 16.81 6.28 -27.55
CA THR A 118 17.97 5.44 -27.92
C THR A 118 17.78 4.83 -29.31
N LEU A 119 16.61 4.23 -29.58
CA LEU A 119 16.32 3.63 -30.88
C LEU A 119 16.34 4.69 -32.00
N ILE A 120 15.74 5.85 -31.79
CA ILE A 120 15.69 6.93 -32.79
C ILE A 120 17.10 7.48 -33.06
N THR A 121 17.87 7.79 -32.02
CA THR A 121 19.22 8.38 -32.18
C THR A 121 20.17 7.41 -32.87
N THR A 122 20.20 6.14 -32.44
CA THR A 122 21.02 5.10 -33.07
C THR A 122 20.60 4.83 -34.51
N PHE A 123 19.30 4.77 -34.79
CA PHE A 123 18.80 4.57 -36.15
C PHE A 123 19.20 5.72 -37.08
N VAL A 124 19.05 6.97 -36.64
CA VAL A 124 19.42 8.16 -37.42
C VAL A 124 20.93 8.21 -37.68
N ALA A 125 21.77 7.96 -36.66
CA ALA A 125 23.23 7.93 -36.82
C ALA A 125 23.67 6.84 -37.80
N THR A 126 23.02 5.66 -37.75
CA THR A 126 23.27 4.54 -38.66
C THR A 126 22.90 4.90 -40.10
N LEU A 127 21.72 5.50 -40.33
CA LEU A 127 21.30 5.93 -41.66
C LEU A 127 22.20 7.00 -42.28
N ARG A 128 22.82 7.83 -41.44
CA ARG A 128 23.79 8.84 -41.89
C ARG A 128 25.18 8.27 -42.16
N GLY A 129 25.43 7.01 -41.82
CA GLY A 129 26.75 6.40 -41.91
C GLY A 129 27.76 7.07 -40.97
N GLU A 130 27.30 7.62 -39.84
CA GLU A 130 28.19 8.25 -38.86
C GLU A 130 29.12 7.20 -38.23
N PRO A 131 30.45 7.37 -38.25
CA PRO A 131 31.39 6.44 -37.61
C PRO A 131 31.16 6.28 -36.11
N SER A 132 30.56 7.31 -35.48
CA SER A 132 30.19 7.34 -34.06
C SER A 132 28.90 6.57 -33.73
N ALA A 133 28.20 6.01 -34.71
CA ALA A 133 26.95 5.27 -34.46
C ALA A 133 27.09 4.15 -33.39
N PRO A 134 28.18 3.36 -33.35
CA PRO A 134 28.38 2.37 -32.29
C PRO A 134 28.56 2.98 -30.89
N GLU A 135 29.32 4.07 -30.77
CA GLU A 135 29.56 4.79 -29.51
C GLU A 135 28.26 5.44 -28.99
N ILE A 136 27.47 6.03 -29.90
CA ILE A 136 26.14 6.57 -29.59
C ILE A 136 25.23 5.44 -29.09
N ALA A 137 25.22 4.29 -29.76
CA ALA A 137 24.41 3.14 -29.35
C ALA A 137 24.80 2.60 -27.97
N SER A 138 26.10 2.41 -27.70
CA SER A 138 26.59 1.89 -26.41
C SER A 138 26.28 2.86 -25.27
N THR A 139 26.49 4.16 -25.47
CA THR A 139 26.19 5.21 -24.48
C THR A 139 24.70 5.22 -24.10
N TRP A 140 23.82 5.28 -25.10
CA TRP A 140 22.38 5.35 -24.87
C TRP A 140 21.80 4.04 -24.31
N ALA A 141 22.34 2.89 -24.74
CA ALA A 141 22.00 1.60 -24.15
C ALA A 141 22.42 1.53 -22.67
N ALA A 142 23.60 2.04 -22.29
CA ALA A 142 24.03 2.11 -20.90
C ALA A 142 23.09 2.99 -20.04
N ILE A 143 22.70 4.17 -20.54
CA ILE A 143 21.74 5.07 -19.85
C ILE A 143 20.39 4.37 -19.65
N THR A 144 19.91 3.68 -20.68
CA THR A 144 18.64 2.94 -20.62
C THR A 144 18.69 1.81 -19.60
N LEU A 145 19.78 1.03 -19.58
CA LEU A 145 19.98 -0.04 -18.61
C LEU A 145 20.12 0.48 -17.17
N LEU A 146 20.80 1.61 -16.94
CA LEU A 146 20.84 2.25 -15.62
C LEU A 146 19.43 2.69 -15.17
N SER A 147 18.64 3.26 -16.09
CA SER A 147 17.26 3.66 -15.80
C SER A 147 16.39 2.45 -15.42
N ALA A 148 16.52 1.35 -16.15
CA ALA A 148 15.84 0.10 -15.86
C ALA A 148 16.28 -0.51 -14.51
N ALA A 149 17.57 -0.43 -14.19
CA ALA A 149 18.10 -0.88 -12.91
C ALA A 149 17.47 -0.11 -11.74
N VAL A 150 17.40 1.22 -11.83
CA VAL A 150 16.74 2.06 -10.83
C VAL A 150 15.24 1.71 -10.70
N ALA A 151 14.53 1.55 -11.82
CA ALA A 151 13.12 1.17 -11.81
C ALA A 151 12.89 -0.17 -11.10
N ALA A 152 13.72 -1.17 -11.43
CA ALA A 152 13.63 -2.50 -10.87
C ALA A 152 14.03 -2.53 -9.38
N GLY A 153 15.03 -1.73 -8.98
CA GLY A 153 15.42 -1.56 -7.59
C GLY A 153 14.30 -0.97 -6.72
N LEU A 154 13.61 0.07 -7.21
CA LEU A 154 12.46 0.67 -6.51
C LEU A 154 11.29 -0.32 -6.41
N GLY A 155 11.00 -1.06 -7.49
CA GLY A 155 10.00 -2.13 -7.46
C GLY A 155 10.32 -3.24 -6.46
N ALA A 156 11.60 -3.65 -6.37
CA ALA A 156 12.04 -4.64 -5.39
C ALA A 156 11.82 -4.16 -3.94
N ILE A 157 12.13 -2.89 -3.65
CA ILE A 157 11.91 -2.29 -2.32
C ILE A 157 10.42 -2.26 -1.97
N GLY A 158 9.56 -1.83 -2.91
CA GLY A 158 8.10 -1.82 -2.71
C GLY A 158 7.54 -3.22 -2.44
N LEU A 159 7.97 -4.21 -3.23
CA LEU A 159 7.50 -5.60 -3.10
C LEU A 159 8.02 -6.29 -1.83
N ALA A 160 9.23 -5.97 -1.39
CA ALA A 160 9.79 -6.45 -0.13
C ALA A 160 8.99 -5.94 1.08
N ALA A 161 8.47 -4.72 1.01
CA ALA A 161 7.56 -4.17 2.02
C ALA A 161 6.14 -4.77 1.96
N GLY A 162 5.72 -5.25 0.78
CA GLY A 162 4.33 -5.60 0.45
C GLY A 162 3.91 -7.07 0.55
N ARG A 163 4.78 -7.99 1.00
CA ARG A 163 4.55 -9.45 1.20
C ARG A 163 4.83 -10.41 0.04
N SER A 164 5.47 -10.01 -1.05
CA SER A 164 5.89 -10.95 -2.11
C SER A 164 7.41 -11.07 -2.22
N PRO A 165 8.06 -11.89 -1.38
CA PRO A 165 9.53 -12.03 -1.39
C PRO A 165 10.07 -12.58 -2.71
N ILE A 166 9.28 -13.42 -3.39
CA ILE A 166 9.64 -13.97 -4.70
C ILE A 166 9.67 -12.86 -5.75
N ALA A 167 8.62 -12.02 -5.82
CA ALA A 167 8.59 -10.92 -6.77
C ALA A 167 9.71 -9.91 -6.48
N ALA A 168 9.95 -9.58 -5.21
CA ALA A 168 11.07 -8.72 -4.82
C ALA A 168 12.43 -9.28 -5.29
N ALA A 169 12.65 -10.60 -5.13
CA ALA A 169 13.87 -11.26 -5.60
C ALA A 169 14.03 -11.19 -7.13
N VAL A 170 12.96 -11.41 -7.89
CA VAL A 170 12.98 -11.29 -9.36
C VAL A 170 13.38 -9.87 -9.78
N PHE A 171 12.76 -8.85 -9.19
CA PHE A 171 13.08 -7.45 -9.49
C PHE A 171 14.52 -7.08 -9.07
N ALA A 172 15.01 -7.61 -7.96
CA ALA A 172 16.41 -7.43 -7.56
C ALA A 172 17.40 -8.05 -8.56
N VAL A 173 17.09 -9.23 -9.10
CA VAL A 173 17.89 -9.87 -10.16
C VAL A 173 17.88 -9.03 -11.44
N VAL A 174 16.71 -8.55 -11.87
CA VAL A 174 16.59 -7.66 -13.04
C VAL A 174 17.42 -6.40 -12.84
N CYS A 175 17.37 -5.79 -11.65
CA CYS A 175 18.19 -4.63 -11.30
C CYS A 175 19.68 -4.92 -11.43
N ALA A 176 20.15 -6.04 -10.86
CA ALA A 176 21.56 -6.43 -10.92
C ALA A 176 22.03 -6.69 -12.36
N LEU A 177 21.24 -7.38 -13.18
CA LEU A 177 21.55 -7.65 -14.58
C LEU A 177 21.60 -6.37 -15.41
N ALA A 178 20.66 -5.45 -15.19
CA ALA A 178 20.62 -4.18 -15.89
C ALA A 178 21.82 -3.30 -15.50
N ALA A 179 22.15 -3.20 -14.20
CA ALA A 179 23.32 -2.47 -13.73
C ALA A 179 24.63 -3.06 -14.27
N TRP A 180 24.74 -4.40 -14.29
CA TRP A 180 25.89 -5.10 -14.88
C TRP A 180 26.03 -4.80 -16.38
N GLY A 181 24.94 -4.91 -17.13
CA GLY A 181 24.92 -4.61 -18.56
C GLY A 181 25.33 -3.16 -18.85
N ALA A 182 24.87 -2.20 -18.05
CA ALA A 182 25.29 -0.81 -18.18
C ALA A 182 26.80 -0.63 -17.95
N LEU A 183 27.35 -1.22 -16.88
CA LEU A 183 28.77 -1.16 -16.57
C LEU A 183 29.64 -1.80 -17.65
N ALA A 184 29.16 -2.90 -18.27
CA ALA A 184 29.87 -3.57 -19.37
C ALA A 184 29.89 -2.75 -20.67
N LEU A 185 28.93 -1.83 -20.85
CA LEU A 185 28.86 -0.95 -22.03
C LEU A 185 29.68 0.34 -21.88
N LEU A 186 29.96 0.80 -20.66
CA LEU A 186 30.73 2.04 -20.42
C LEU A 186 32.14 2.05 -21.06
N PRO A 187 32.92 0.95 -21.11
CA PRO A 187 34.21 0.93 -21.80
C PRO A 187 34.10 1.02 -23.33
N LEU A 188 32.90 0.85 -23.89
CA LEU A 188 32.61 0.89 -25.32
C LEU A 188 31.96 2.21 -25.75
N ALA A 189 31.78 3.14 -24.82
CA ALA A 189 31.16 4.45 -24.98
C ALA A 189 32.23 5.54 -24.85
#